data_AF-A0A251TQG9-F1
#
_entry.id   AF-A0A251TQG9-F1
#
_cell.length_a   1.000
_cell.length_b   1.000
_cell.length_c   1.000
_cell.angle_alpha   90.00
_cell.angle_beta   90.00
_cell.angle_gamma   90.00
#
_symmetry.space_group_name_H-M   'P 1'
#
loop_
_entity.id
_entity.type
_entity.pdbx_description
1 polymer ?
#
loop_
_entity_poly.entity_id
_entity_poly.type
_entity_poly.pdbx_seq_one_letter_code
_entity_poly.pdbx_strand_id
1 'polypeptide(L)'
;MNSTTQLFALNPFYQCDIYPRVCLAKGGVAPHCCKKKCVNVITDSLNCGSCGKKCKSGEACCKGRCVDVSTSRSNCGLCGMKCRYNESCCKGNCILIREIVGRVKTSAKRESLVPMGCAIMHEYWLIQFPHDDTMQITC
;
A
#
# COMPACT_ATOMS: atom_id res chain seq x y z
N MET A 1 7.54 22.76 -25.27
CA MET A 1 8.26 21.47 -25.29
C MET A 1 9.28 21.57 -26.42
N ASN A 2 10.59 21.55 -26.12
CA ASN A 2 11.62 22.01 -27.07
C ASN A 2 12.02 20.90 -28.07
N SER A 3 12.22 21.26 -29.35
CA SER A 3 12.42 20.32 -30.46
C SER A 3 13.65 19.40 -30.32
N THR A 4 14.65 19.78 -29.52
CA THR A 4 15.84 18.95 -29.25
C THR A 4 15.54 17.73 -28.37
N THR A 5 14.54 17.78 -27.49
CA THR A 5 14.16 16.63 -26.65
C THR A 5 13.53 15.46 -27.45
N GLN A 6 12.96 15.73 -28.63
CA GLN A 6 12.37 14.67 -29.48
C GLN A 6 13.41 13.89 -30.29
N LEU A 7 14.54 14.51 -30.66
CA LEU A 7 15.61 13.84 -31.43
C LEU A 7 16.36 12.77 -30.61
N PHE A 8 16.45 12.94 -29.29
CA PHE A 8 17.09 11.94 -28.41
C PHE A 8 16.19 10.74 -28.10
N ALA A 9 14.86 10.93 -28.07
CA ALA A 9 13.90 9.86 -27.78
C ALA A 9 13.77 8.82 -28.92
N LEU A 10 14.17 9.18 -30.15
CA LEU A 10 14.13 8.31 -31.33
C LEU A 10 15.46 7.58 -31.59
N ASN A 11 16.51 7.90 -30.83
CA ASN A 11 17.83 7.35 -31.06
C ASN A 11 18.04 6.10 -30.17
N PRO A 12 18.20 4.89 -30.77
CA PRO A 12 18.31 3.63 -30.00
C PRO A 12 19.52 3.59 -29.06
N PHE A 13 20.49 4.48 -29.23
CA PHE A 13 21.65 4.62 -28.34
C PHE A 13 21.36 5.38 -27.04
N TYR A 14 20.24 6.10 -26.91
CA TYR A 14 19.88 6.85 -25.69
C TYR A 14 19.10 6.00 -24.67
N GLN A 15 19.34 4.69 -24.66
CA GLN A 15 18.79 3.76 -23.67
C GLN A 15 19.59 3.85 -22.38
N CYS A 16 18.89 3.83 -21.23
CA CYS A 16 19.55 3.96 -19.93
C CYS A 16 20.50 2.79 -19.61
N ASP A 17 20.37 1.66 -20.31
CA ASP A 17 21.27 0.51 -20.19
C ASP A 17 22.69 0.83 -20.69
N ILE A 18 22.82 1.76 -21.65
CA ILE A 18 24.11 2.19 -22.23
C ILE A 18 24.55 3.51 -21.59
N TYR A 19 23.60 4.43 -21.37
CA TYR A 19 23.87 5.73 -20.73
C TYR A 19 22.97 5.92 -19.49
N PRO A 20 23.36 5.40 -18.31
CA PRO A 20 22.54 5.47 -17.10
C PRO A 20 22.21 6.90 -16.66
N ARG A 21 23.09 7.87 -17.00
CA ARG A 21 22.88 9.28 -16.67
C ARG A 21 21.67 9.91 -17.36
N VAL A 22 21.10 9.28 -18.38
CA VAL A 22 19.87 9.77 -19.03
C VAL A 22 18.69 9.83 -18.06
N CYS A 23 18.65 8.94 -17.06
CA CYS A 23 17.61 8.94 -16.01
C CYS A 23 17.77 10.09 -15.00
N LEU A 24 18.97 10.67 -14.90
CA LEU A 24 19.29 11.78 -14.00
C LEU A 24 19.14 13.14 -14.68
N ALA A 25 18.81 13.18 -15.98
CA ALA A 25 18.65 14.41 -16.72
C ALA A 25 17.56 15.31 -16.09
N LYS A 26 17.74 16.64 -16.15
CA LYS A 26 16.74 17.61 -15.71
C LYS A 26 15.42 17.38 -16.47
N GLY A 27 14.33 17.17 -15.74
CA GLY A 27 13.02 16.79 -16.30
C GLY A 27 12.83 15.27 -16.48
N GLY A 28 13.80 14.46 -16.07
CA GLY A 28 13.68 13.00 -16.01
C GLY A 28 12.62 12.56 -15.00
N VAL A 29 11.85 11.53 -15.37
CA VAL A 29 10.72 11.00 -14.60
C VAL A 29 11.20 10.25 -13.35
N ALA A 30 12.44 9.71 -13.39
CA ALA A 30 12.90 8.72 -12.43
C ALA A 30 14.43 8.49 -12.54
N PRO A 31 15.18 8.31 -11.44
CA PRO A 31 16.65 8.25 -11.49
C PRO A 31 17.26 6.85 -11.71
N HIS A 32 16.48 5.76 -11.65
CA HIS A 32 17.02 4.40 -11.74
C HIS A 32 16.75 3.78 -13.10
N CYS A 33 17.75 3.13 -13.70
CA CYS A 33 17.54 2.39 -14.94
C CYS A 33 17.06 0.96 -14.67
N CYS A 34 16.03 0.56 -15.40
CA CYS A 34 15.37 -0.73 -15.33
C CYS A 34 14.98 -1.19 -16.73
N LYS A 35 15.71 -2.15 -17.30
CA LYS A 35 15.41 -2.75 -18.62
C LYS A 35 15.13 -1.67 -19.67
N LYS A 36 16.09 -0.77 -19.90
CA LYS A 36 16.02 0.37 -20.83
C LYS A 36 15.07 1.51 -20.44
N LYS A 37 14.34 1.40 -19.31
CA LYS A 37 13.41 2.42 -18.83
C LYS A 37 13.89 3.04 -17.53
N CYS A 38 13.68 4.35 -17.39
CA CYS A 38 13.90 5.03 -16.12
C CYS A 38 12.70 4.83 -15.19
N VAL A 39 12.92 4.27 -14.00
CA VAL A 39 11.91 4.00 -12.97
C VAL A 39 12.33 4.56 -11.61
N ASN A 40 11.35 4.77 -10.73
CA ASN A 40 11.62 5.30 -9.39
C ASN A 40 11.50 4.18 -8.36
N VAL A 41 12.62 3.57 -7.96
CA VAL A 41 12.56 2.47 -6.98
C VAL A 41 12.09 2.89 -5.59
N ILE A 42 11.91 4.19 -5.33
CA ILE A 42 11.52 4.74 -4.04
C ILE A 42 9.99 4.86 -3.93
N THR A 43 9.31 5.06 -5.06
CA THR A 43 7.86 5.35 -5.12
C THR A 43 7.08 4.44 -6.07
N ASP A 44 7.74 3.76 -7.00
CA ASP A 44 7.10 2.85 -7.95
C ASP A 44 6.83 1.49 -7.31
N SER A 45 5.57 1.11 -7.20
CA SER A 45 5.12 -0.17 -6.64
C SER A 45 5.51 -1.37 -7.47
N LEU A 46 5.90 -1.20 -8.74
CA LEU A 46 6.38 -2.28 -9.61
C LEU A 46 7.90 -2.49 -9.52
N ASN A 47 8.63 -1.52 -8.96
CA ASN A 47 10.10 -1.51 -8.91
C ASN A 47 10.61 -1.12 -7.52
N CYS A 48 9.90 -1.50 -6.46
CA CYS A 48 10.11 -0.96 -5.12
C CYS A 48 11.35 -1.51 -4.43
N GLY A 49 12.33 -0.64 -4.17
CA GLY A 49 13.63 -0.96 -3.59
C GLY A 49 14.61 -1.63 -4.56
N SER A 50 14.10 -2.29 -5.60
CA SER A 50 14.90 -2.89 -6.66
C SER A 50 14.08 -3.09 -7.93
N CYS A 51 14.77 -3.20 -9.07
CA CYS A 51 14.13 -3.41 -10.36
C CYS A 51 13.23 -4.66 -10.38
N GLY A 52 12.00 -4.53 -10.86
CA GLY A 52 11.03 -5.64 -10.96
C GLY A 52 10.47 -6.15 -9.63
N LYS A 53 10.84 -5.53 -8.49
CA LYS A 53 10.27 -5.89 -7.19
C LYS A 53 8.89 -5.25 -7.03
N LYS A 54 7.87 -6.03 -7.34
CA LYS A 54 6.48 -5.63 -7.21
C LYS A 54 5.98 -5.78 -5.76
N CYS A 55 5.35 -4.74 -5.24
CA CYS A 55 4.64 -4.80 -3.96
C CYS A 55 3.33 -5.60 -4.10
N LYS A 56 2.89 -6.21 -2.99
CA LYS A 56 1.65 -6.99 -2.98
C LYS A 56 0.43 -6.08 -3.14
N SER A 57 -0.73 -6.69 -3.41
CA SER A 57 -1.99 -5.94 -3.41
C SER A 57 -2.24 -5.32 -2.04
N GLY A 58 -2.65 -4.05 -2.00
CA GLY A 58 -2.83 -3.28 -0.76
C GLY A 58 -1.55 -2.65 -0.20
N GLU A 59 -0.39 -2.86 -0.83
CA GLU A 59 0.86 -2.22 -0.46
C GLU A 59 1.24 -1.08 -1.42
N ALA A 60 1.90 -0.04 -0.90
CA ALA A 60 2.52 1.01 -1.67
C ALA A 60 4.05 1.00 -1.48
N CYS A 61 4.77 1.54 -2.47
CA CYS A 61 6.22 1.72 -2.32
C CYS A 61 6.51 3.01 -1.53
N CYS A 62 6.91 2.84 -0.28
CA CYS A 62 7.24 3.92 0.62
C CYS A 62 8.74 3.89 0.91
N LYS A 63 9.47 4.89 0.41
CA LYS A 63 10.92 5.02 0.64
C LYS A 63 11.70 3.77 0.22
N GLY A 64 11.30 3.13 -0.88
CA GLY A 64 11.94 1.91 -1.40
C GLY A 64 11.58 0.62 -0.65
N ARG A 65 10.54 0.65 0.20
CA ARG A 65 10.00 -0.52 0.87
C ARG A 65 8.50 -0.64 0.59
N CYS A 66 8.05 -1.86 0.35
CA CYS A 66 6.62 -2.12 0.30
C CYS A 66 6.04 -1.99 1.71
N VAL A 67 5.03 -1.15 1.85
CA VAL A 67 4.33 -0.89 3.10
C VAL A 67 2.85 -1.09 2.85
N ASP A 68 2.19 -1.85 3.71
CA ASP A 68 0.75 -2.03 3.67
C ASP A 68 0.06 -0.69 3.91
N VAL A 69 -0.66 -0.19 2.91
CA VAL A 69 -1.46 1.04 3.03
C VAL A 69 -2.93 0.74 3.26
N SER A 70 -3.33 -0.52 3.19
CA SER A 70 -4.71 -0.96 3.37
C SER A 70 -5.08 -1.17 4.84
N THR A 71 -4.12 -1.54 5.69
CA THR A 71 -4.35 -1.84 7.11
C THR A 71 -3.42 -1.11 8.06
N SER A 72 -2.29 -0.56 7.58
CA SER A 72 -1.35 0.14 8.46
C SER A 72 -1.92 1.47 8.93
N ARG A 73 -2.15 1.59 10.23
CA ARG A 73 -2.59 2.83 10.86
C ARG A 73 -1.66 4.03 10.61
N SER A 74 -0.36 3.78 10.40
CA SER A 74 0.63 4.82 10.15
C SER A 74 0.85 5.15 8.68
N ASN A 75 0.25 4.38 7.76
CA ASN A 75 0.41 4.56 6.32
C ASN A 75 -0.93 4.32 5.60
N CYS A 76 -2.04 4.68 6.21
CA CYS A 76 -3.35 4.34 5.69
C CYS A 76 -3.60 5.09 4.39
N GLY A 77 -3.96 4.41 3.31
CA GLY A 77 -4.20 4.96 1.98
C GLY A 77 -2.92 5.36 1.23
N LEU A 78 -1.97 6.00 1.92
CA LEU A 78 -0.70 6.43 1.37
C LEU A 78 0.42 6.46 2.42
N CYS A 79 1.65 6.47 1.93
CA CYS A 79 2.87 6.49 2.75
C CYS A 79 2.87 7.65 3.75
N GLY A 80 3.05 7.35 5.03
CA GLY A 80 3.14 8.35 6.10
C GLY A 80 1.80 8.97 6.53
N MET A 81 0.67 8.57 5.93
CA MET A 81 -0.64 9.02 6.40
C MET A 81 -1.07 8.23 7.63
N LYS A 82 -1.00 8.88 8.78
CA LYS A 82 -1.37 8.29 10.07
C LYS A 82 -2.82 8.63 10.43
N CYS A 83 -3.62 7.62 10.77
CA CYS A 83 -4.96 7.81 11.29
C CYS A 83 -4.93 8.42 12.71
N ARG A 84 -6.00 9.13 13.08
CA ARG A 84 -6.12 9.79 14.39
C ARG A 84 -6.19 8.79 15.54
N TYR A 85 -6.15 9.28 16.78
CA TYR A 85 -6.14 8.44 17.99
C TYR A 85 -7.34 7.46 18.06
N ASN A 86 -8.53 7.89 17.61
CA ASN A 86 -9.76 7.09 17.63
C ASN A 86 -10.12 6.47 16.27
N GLU A 87 -9.15 6.36 15.37
CA GLU A 87 -9.35 5.80 14.04
C GLU A 87 -8.45 4.58 13.79
N SER A 88 -8.97 3.63 13.04
CA SER A 88 -8.21 2.51 12.47
C SER A 88 -8.14 2.65 10.95
N CYS A 89 -7.12 2.04 10.36
CA CYS A 89 -7.04 1.97 8.91
C CYS A 89 -7.85 0.79 8.40
N CYS A 90 -8.73 1.05 7.44
CA CYS A 90 -9.37 -0.02 6.72
C CYS A 90 -9.53 0.23 5.22
N LYS A 91 -9.07 -0.74 4.44
CA LYS A 91 -9.05 -0.70 2.96
C LYS A 91 -8.49 0.63 2.44
N GLY A 92 -7.51 1.20 3.15
CA GLY A 92 -6.88 2.46 2.80
C GLY A 92 -7.58 3.72 3.29
N ASN A 93 -8.60 3.62 4.14
CA ASN A 93 -9.31 4.75 4.72
C ASN A 93 -9.25 4.73 6.24
N CYS A 94 -9.02 5.88 6.85
CA CYS A 94 -9.13 6.03 8.29
C CYS A 94 -10.61 6.10 8.67
N ILE A 95 -11.06 5.15 9.48
CA ILE A 95 -12.44 5.07 9.98
C ILE A 95 -12.45 5.09 11.50
N LEU A 96 -13.51 5.63 12.10
CA LEU A 96 -13.62 5.66 13.55
C LEU A 96 -13.76 4.25 14.10
N ILE A 97 -13.02 3.95 15.19
CA ILE A 97 -13.00 2.60 15.76
C ILE A 97 -14.40 2.14 16.21
N ARG A 98 -15.26 3.07 16.65
CA ARG A 98 -16.65 2.78 17.03
C ARG A 98 -17.54 2.32 15.87
N GLU A 99 -17.13 2.58 14.63
CA GLU A 99 -17.87 2.22 13.42
C GLU A 99 -17.40 0.87 12.85
N ILE A 100 -16.34 0.29 13.40
CA ILE A 100 -15.86 -1.05 13.03
C ILE A 100 -16.79 -2.07 13.65
N VAL A 101 -17.46 -2.86 12.80
CA VAL A 101 -18.41 -3.90 13.21
C VAL A 101 -18.01 -5.24 12.61
N GLY A 102 -17.99 -6.28 13.42
CA GLY A 102 -17.80 -7.66 12.97
C GLY A 102 -19.12 -8.27 12.57
N ARG A 103 -19.13 -9.11 11.54
CA ARG A 103 -20.24 -10.03 11.27
C ARG A 103 -19.92 -11.37 11.93
N VAL A 104 -20.77 -11.77 12.88
CA VAL A 104 -20.69 -13.10 13.50
C VAL A 104 -21.70 -14.01 12.81
N LYS A 105 -21.23 -15.15 12.33
CA LYS A 105 -22.09 -16.24 11.84
C LYS A 105 -22.25 -17.25 12.96
N THR A 106 -23.30 -17.11 13.75
CA THR A 106 -23.70 -18.17 14.69
C THR A 106 -24.41 -19.28 13.94
N SER A 107 -24.33 -20.52 14.41
CA SER A 107 -25.08 -21.67 13.85
C SER A 107 -26.59 -21.42 13.74
N ALA A 108 -27.13 -20.45 14.49
CA ALA A 108 -28.52 -20.00 14.45
C ALA A 108 -28.75 -18.83 13.47
N LYS A 109 -28.42 -18.97 12.17
CA LYS A 109 -28.90 -18.23 10.97
C LYS A 109 -29.14 -16.70 10.98
N ARG A 110 -28.88 -15.94 12.05
CA ARG A 110 -29.09 -14.49 12.10
C ARG A 110 -27.74 -13.78 12.13
N GLU A 111 -27.33 -13.28 10.97
CA GLU A 111 -26.15 -12.41 10.86
C GLU A 111 -26.37 -11.17 11.73
N SER A 112 -25.52 -10.99 12.75
CA SER A 112 -25.60 -9.85 13.66
C SER A 112 -24.33 -9.03 13.59
N LEU A 113 -24.48 -7.70 13.53
CA LEU A 113 -23.38 -6.74 13.56
C LEU A 113 -23.02 -6.46 15.01
N VAL A 114 -21.78 -6.77 15.39
CA VAL A 114 -21.28 -6.54 16.74
C VAL A 114 -20.17 -5.48 16.66
N PRO A 115 -20.23 -4.38 17.43
CA PRO A 115 -19.16 -3.39 17.46
C PRO A 115 -17.86 -4.06 17.89
N MET A 116 -16.89 -4.05 17.00
CA MET A 116 -15.54 -4.50 17.28
C MET A 116 -14.79 -3.30 17.84
N GLY A 117 -14.69 -3.21 19.16
CA GLY A 117 -13.54 -2.55 19.77
C GLY A 117 -12.30 -3.28 19.26
N CYS A 118 -11.75 -2.79 18.14
CA CYS A 118 -10.86 -3.56 17.28
C CYS A 118 -9.66 -4.06 18.09
N ALA A 119 -9.38 -5.35 17.98
CA ALA A 119 -8.29 -6.06 18.65
C ALA A 119 -7.02 -5.20 18.79
N ILE A 120 -6.73 -4.75 20.00
CA ILE A 120 -5.39 -4.36 20.44
C ILE A 120 -5.05 -5.28 21.61
N MET A 121 -3.90 -5.93 21.46
CA MET A 121 -3.36 -7.02 22.28
C MET A 121 -3.26 -6.69 23.79
N HIS A 122 -3.34 -7.77 24.59
CA HIS A 122 -3.14 -7.89 26.04
C HIS A 122 -4.32 -7.51 26.96
N GLU A 123 -5.14 -8.55 27.14
CA GLU A 123 -5.92 -8.94 28.32
C GLU A 123 -7.23 -8.19 28.67
N TYR A 124 -8.32 -8.98 28.62
CA TYR A 124 -9.67 -8.78 29.18
C TYR A 124 -10.54 -7.78 28.38
N TRP A 125 -11.59 -8.19 27.66
CA TRP A 125 -12.75 -8.96 28.10
C TRP A 125 -13.18 -10.03 27.07
N LEU A 126 -13.44 -11.25 27.58
CA LEU A 126 -13.88 -12.42 26.84
C LEU A 126 -15.34 -12.25 26.39
N ILE A 127 -15.60 -12.35 25.08
CA ILE A 127 -16.82 -13.02 24.61
C ILE A 127 -16.35 -14.41 24.22
N GLN A 128 -16.64 -15.39 25.07
CA GLN A 128 -16.32 -16.80 24.81
C GLN A 128 -17.14 -17.25 23.58
N PHE A 129 -16.52 -17.34 22.41
CA PHE A 129 -17.12 -18.03 21.26
C PHE A 129 -16.75 -19.52 21.33
N PRO A 130 -17.72 -20.44 21.20
CA PRO A 130 -17.41 -21.85 21.05
C PRO A 130 -16.62 -22.10 19.75
N HIS A 131 -15.81 -23.14 19.78
CA HIS A 131 -14.59 -23.38 19.00
C HIS A 131 -14.74 -23.60 17.47
N ASP A 132 -15.78 -23.09 16.77
CA ASP A 132 -15.98 -23.35 15.33
C ASP A 132 -16.64 -22.20 14.52
N ASP A 133 -16.55 -20.94 14.99
CA ASP A 133 -17.15 -19.79 14.30
C ASP A 133 -16.11 -18.96 13.53
N THR A 134 -16.34 -18.75 12.23
CA THR A 134 -15.50 -17.88 11.38
C THR A 134 -15.88 -16.41 11.55
N MET A 135 -14.96 -15.59 12.06
CA MET A 135 -15.15 -14.15 12.25
C MET A 135 -14.74 -13.38 10.98
N GLN A 136 -15.70 -12.75 10.30
CA GLN A 136 -15.41 -11.85 9.18
C GLN A 136 -15.40 -10.40 9.66
N ILE A 137 -14.19 -9.83 9.74
CA ILE A 137 -14.00 -8.40 9.99
C ILE A 137 -14.44 -7.67 8.73
N THR A 138 -15.54 -6.93 8.83
CA THR A 138 -15.99 -6.07 7.74
C THR A 138 -15.67 -4.65 8.14
N CYS A 139 -14.88 -3.99 7.32
CA CYS A 139 -15.10 -2.57 7.08
C CYS A 139 -15.96 -2.52 5.82
#